data_AF-A0A954W639-F1
#
_entry.id   AF-A0A954W639-F1
#
_cell.length_a   1.000
_cell.length_b   1.000
_cell.length_c   1.000
_cell.angle_alpha   90.00
_cell.angle_beta   90.00
_cell.angle_gamma   90.00
#
_symmetry.space_group_name_H-M   'P 1'
#
loop_
_entity.id
_entity.type
_entity.pdbx_description
1 polymer ?
#
loop_
_entity_poly.entity_id
_entity_poly.type
_entity_poly.pdbx_seq_one_letter_code
_entity_poly.pdbx_strand_id
1 'polypeptide(L)'
;MNAGSQILSLIEQQQDIDQFRKKHWEGSFLEYLDLVQQNPLVTRNSFQRVYDMIMSHGYETYEYARGEKRVHYHFFDDPFDAGRDAV
;
A
#
# COMPACT_ATOMS: atom_id res chain seq x y z
N MET A 1 9.62 12.83 39.02
CA MET A 1 9.03 11.95 37.98
C MET A 1 9.68 12.33 36.66
N ASN A 2 10.29 11.38 35.94
CA ASN A 2 11.12 11.66 34.76
C ASN A 2 10.25 11.87 33.51
N ALA A 3 10.44 12.97 32.78
CA ALA A 3 9.69 13.26 31.55
C ALA A 3 9.79 12.14 30.49
N GLY A 4 10.94 11.43 30.45
CA GLY A 4 11.14 10.29 29.55
C GLY A 4 10.18 9.12 29.81
N SER A 5 9.82 8.84 31.06
CA SER A 5 8.86 7.76 31.36
C SER A 5 7.44 8.13 30.95
N GLN A 6 7.09 9.42 30.94
CA GLN A 6 5.78 9.90 30.47
C GLN A 6 5.65 9.78 28.94
N ILE A 7 6.72 10.08 28.20
CA ILE A 7 6.76 9.92 26.74
C ILE A 7 6.65 8.43 26.36
N LEU A 8 7.39 7.56 27.04
CA LEU A 8 7.30 6.10 26.81
C LEU A 8 5.90 5.57 27.07
N SER A 9 5.25 5.97 28.17
CA SER A 9 3.87 5.57 28.46
C SER A 9 2.85 6.07 27.43
N LEU A 10 3.08 7.24 26.83
CA LEU A 10 2.20 7.78 25.78
C LEU A 10 2.34 7.01 24.46
N ILE A 11 3.56 6.61 24.11
CA ILE A 11 3.85 5.82 22.91
C ILE A 11 3.28 4.41 23.05
N GLU A 12 3.41 3.79 24.22
CA GLU A 12 2.83 2.46 24.51
C GLU A 12 1.30 2.46 24.44
N GLN A 13 0.64 3.54 24.89
CA GLN A 13 -0.83 3.68 24.77
C GLN A 13 -1.33 3.88 23.33
N GLN A 14 -0.48 4.36 22.42
CA GLN A 14 -0.82 4.56 21.01
C GLN A 14 -0.54 3.35 20.13
N GLN A 15 0.28 2.40 20.59
CA GLN A 15 0.48 1.15 19.86
C GLN A 15 -0.64 0.17 20.20
N ASP A 16 -1.72 0.24 19.44
CA ASP A 16 -2.79 -0.76 19.47
C ASP A 16 -2.29 -2.05 18.79
N ILE A 17 -1.43 -2.78 19.51
CA ILE A 17 -0.84 -4.06 19.10
C ILE A 17 -1.95 -5.07 18.79
N ASP A 18 -3.08 -4.99 19.49
CA ASP A 18 -4.23 -5.85 19.27
C ASP A 18 -4.93 -5.53 17.94
N GLN A 19 -5.06 -4.26 17.56
CA GLN A 19 -5.50 -3.91 16.21
C GLN A 19 -4.51 -4.30 15.12
N PHE A 20 -3.20 -4.22 15.38
CA PHE A 20 -2.21 -4.72 14.44
C PHE A 20 -2.33 -6.24 14.24
N ARG A 21 -2.53 -7.00 15.32
CA ARG A 21 -2.78 -8.46 15.26
C ARG A 21 -4.07 -8.80 14.53
N LYS A 22 -5.17 -8.07 14.78
CA LYS A 22 -6.45 -8.24 14.04
C LYS A 22 -6.35 -8.01 12.53
N LYS A 23 -5.32 -7.28 12.05
CA LYS A 23 -5.09 -7.07 10.61
C LYS A 23 -4.42 -8.26 9.93
N HIS A 24 -3.94 -9.24 10.68
CA HIS A 24 -3.35 -10.45 10.13
C HIS A 24 -4.43 -11.52 10.03
N TRP A 25 -4.48 -12.20 8.88
CA TRP A 25 -5.32 -13.37 8.73
C TRP A 25 -4.75 -14.52 9.57
N GLU A 26 -5.63 -15.19 10.33
CA GLU A 26 -5.31 -16.39 11.09
C GLU A 26 -6.27 -17.51 10.64
N GLY A 27 -5.73 -18.71 10.42
CA GLY A 27 -6.51 -19.87 9.98
C GLY A 27 -5.62 -21.06 9.63
N SER A 28 -6.27 -22.18 9.33
CA SER A 28 -5.63 -23.39 8.84
C SER A 28 -5.17 -23.24 7.38
N PHE A 29 -4.19 -24.05 6.97
CA PHE A 29 -3.73 -24.04 5.58
C PHE A 29 -4.85 -24.37 4.57
N LEU A 30 -5.84 -25.19 4.95
CA LEU A 30 -6.99 -25.48 4.09
C LEU A 30 -7.85 -24.22 3.85
N GLU A 31 -8.14 -23.46 4.89
CA GLU A 31 -8.88 -22.19 4.77
C GLU A 31 -8.10 -21.18 3.92
N TYR A 32 -6.77 -21.17 4.00
CA TYR A 32 -5.93 -20.37 3.10
C TYR A 32 -6.08 -20.80 1.63
N LEU A 33 -6.09 -22.11 1.34
CA LEU A 33 -6.28 -22.61 -0.03
C LEU A 33 -7.67 -22.26 -0.58
N ASP A 34 -8.71 -22.31 0.26
CA ASP A 34 -10.05 -21.85 -0.12
C ASP A 34 -10.05 -20.35 -0.48
N LEU A 35 -9.30 -19.52 0.26
CA LEU A 35 -9.12 -18.11 -0.06
C LEU A 35 -8.36 -17.90 -1.38
N VAL A 36 -7.32 -18.69 -1.65
CA VAL A 36 -6.59 -18.65 -2.93
C VAL A 36 -7.50 -19.05 -4.09
N GLN A 37 -8.35 -20.05 -3.89
CA GLN A 37 -9.32 -20.47 -4.91
C GLN A 37 -10.35 -19.38 -5.20
N GLN A 38 -10.85 -18.69 -4.17
CA GLN A 38 -11.81 -17.59 -4.32
C GLN A 38 -11.17 -16.35 -4.96
N ASN A 39 -9.95 -16.00 -4.56
CA ASN A 39 -9.22 -14.85 -5.08
C ASN A 39 -7.72 -15.18 -5.20
N PRO A 40 -7.25 -15.58 -6.39
CA PRO A 40 -5.84 -15.89 -6.61
C PRO A 40 -4.88 -14.72 -6.34
N LEU A 41 -5.37 -13.47 -6.35
CA LEU A 41 -4.55 -12.27 -6.13
C LEU A 41 -3.94 -12.21 -4.72
N VAL A 42 -4.49 -12.94 -3.76
CA VAL A 42 -3.94 -13.02 -2.40
C VAL A 42 -2.51 -13.58 -2.37
N THR A 43 -2.12 -14.35 -3.39
CA THR A 43 -0.78 -14.95 -3.51
C THR A 43 0.28 -13.97 -4.00
N ARG A 44 -0.10 -12.79 -4.50
CA ARG A 44 0.84 -11.80 -5.05
C ARG A 44 1.69 -11.17 -3.95
N ASN A 45 2.98 -10.98 -4.23
CA ASN A 45 3.91 -10.31 -3.32
C ASN A 45 3.66 -8.79 -3.27
N SER A 46 4.32 -8.11 -2.32
CA SER A 46 4.17 -6.66 -2.13
C SER A 46 4.49 -5.85 -3.39
N PHE A 47 5.57 -6.19 -4.10
CA PHE A 47 5.99 -5.50 -5.33
C PHE A 47 4.96 -5.64 -6.45
N GLN A 48 4.41 -6.85 -6.65
CA GLN A 48 3.37 -7.10 -7.64
C GLN A 48 2.09 -6.31 -7.34
N ARG A 49 1.67 -6.27 -6.07
CA ARG A 49 0.48 -5.50 -5.67
C ARG A 49 0.67 -3.99 -5.87
N VAL A 50 1.85 -3.46 -5.55
CA VAL A 50 2.18 -2.05 -5.80
C VAL A 50 2.19 -1.76 -7.30
N TYR A 51 2.79 -2.64 -8.11
CA TYR A 51 2.76 -2.50 -9.56
C TYR A 51 1.32 -2.47 -10.10
N ASP A 52 0.47 -3.41 -9.70
CA ASP A 52 -0.92 -3.45 -10.13
C ASP A 52 -1.69 -2.19 -9.71
N MET A 53 -1.40 -1.65 -8.51
CA MET A 53 -1.99 -0.42 -7.99
C MET A 53 -1.60 0.81 -8.82
N ILE A 54 -0.32 0.94 -9.19
CA ILE A 54 0.15 2.05 -10.03
C ILE A 54 -0.46 1.91 -11.44
N MET A 55 -0.44 0.71 -12.01
CA MET A 55 -0.94 0.47 -13.36
C MET A 55 -2.46 0.61 -13.48
N SER A 56 -3.22 0.36 -12.41
CA SER A 56 -4.70 0.40 -12.47
C SER A 56 -5.27 1.77 -12.82
N HIS A 57 -4.51 2.84 -12.62
CA HIS A 57 -4.89 4.21 -12.95
C HIS A 57 -4.51 4.60 -14.39
N GLY A 58 -3.79 3.73 -15.09
CA GLY A 58 -3.29 3.99 -16.44
C GLY A 58 -2.00 4.81 -16.46
N TYR A 59 -1.46 4.97 -17.67
CA TYR A 59 -0.27 5.76 -17.93
C TYR A 59 -0.32 6.32 -19.35
N GLU A 60 0.41 7.40 -19.57
CA GLU A 60 0.62 7.98 -20.90
C GLU A 60 2.10 8.02 -21.23
N THR A 61 2.43 7.94 -22.52
CA THR A 61 3.81 8.08 -23.00
C THR A 61 3.91 9.38 -23.77
N TYR A 62 4.82 10.25 -23.34
CA TYR A 62 5.05 11.55 -23.97
C TYR A 62 6.50 11.69 -24.40
N GLU A 63 6.74 12.52 -25.41
CA GLU A 63 8.09 12.86 -25.86
C GLU A 63 8.56 14.10 -25.12
N TYR A 64 9.62 13.97 -24.31
CA TYR A 64 10.15 15.10 -23.54
C TYR A 64 11.11 15.95 -24.38
N ALA A 65 12.03 15.31 -25.10
CA ALA A 65 12.96 15.97 -26.01
C ALA A 65 13.54 14.99 -27.03
N ARG A 66 13.62 15.40 -28.31
CA ARG A 66 14.35 14.71 -29.41
C ARG A 66 14.34 13.18 -29.31
N GLY A 67 13.15 12.58 -29.39
CA GLY A 67 12.97 11.13 -29.42
C GLY A 67 13.01 10.42 -28.06
N GLU A 68 13.30 11.11 -26.95
CA GLU A 68 13.20 10.54 -25.60
C GLU A 68 11.73 10.44 -25.17
N LYS A 69 11.22 9.21 -25.17
CA LYS A 69 9.89 8.88 -24.64
C LYS A 69 9.98 8.65 -23.14
N ARG A 70 9.11 9.33 -22.38
CA ARG A 70 8.92 9.14 -20.94
C ARG A 70 7.51 8.65 -20.68
N VAL A 71 7.36 7.92 -19.57
CA VAL A 71 6.07 7.41 -19.11
C VAL A 71 5.62 8.26 -17.92
N HIS A 72 4.41 8.77 -18.01
CA HIS A 72 3.71 9.44 -16.93
C HIS A 72 2.65 8.50 -16.37
N TYR A 73 2.66 8.23 -15.06
CA TYR A 73 1.70 7.32 -14.44
C TYR A 73 0.63 8.13 -13.70
N HIS A 74 -0.63 7.97 -14.09
CA HIS A 74 -1.74 8.74 -13.53
C HIS A 74 -1.98 8.50 -12.05
N PHE A 75 -1.48 7.38 -11.51
CA PHE A 75 -1.50 7.11 -10.08
C PHE A 75 -0.88 8.25 -9.26
N PHE A 76 0.15 8.92 -9.79
CA PHE A 76 0.83 10.03 -9.11
C PHE A 76 0.21 11.40 -9.39
N ASP A 77 -0.89 11.48 -10.16
CA ASP A 77 -1.63 12.73 -10.39
C ASP A 77 -2.58 13.08 -9.24
N ASP A 78 -2.61 12.25 -8.20
CA ASP A 78 -3.54 12.35 -7.08
C ASP A 78 -5.02 12.49 -7.55
N PRO A 79 -5.57 11.42 -8.15
CA PRO A 79 -6.91 11.45 -8.76
C PRO A 79 -8.05 11.58 -7.73
N PHE A 80 -7.77 11.37 -6.44
CA PHE A 80 -8.78 11.38 -5.38
C PHE A 80 -8.82 12.71 -4.62
N ASP A 81 -7.68 13.38 -4.48
CA ASP A 81 -7.57 14.66 -3.78
C ASP A 81 -7.34 15.86 -4.70
N ALA A 82 -7.65 15.70 -5.99
CA ALA A 82 -7.61 16.73 -7.04
C ALA A 82 -6.22 17.36 -7.23
N GLY A 83 -5.18 16.53 -7.23
CA GLY A 83 -3.81 16.97 -7.51
C GLY A 83 -3.13 17.68 -6.34
N ARG A 84 -3.63 17.53 -5.10
CA ARG A 84 -3.04 18.19 -3.93
C ARG A 84 -1.65 17.66 -3.61
N ASP A 85 -1.46 16.36 -3.77
CA ASP A 85 -0.19 15.66 -3.52
C ASP A 85 0.40 15.03 -4.81
N ALA A 86 0.12 15.61 -5.98
CA ALA A 86 0.63 15.10 -7.26
C ALA A 86 2.16 15.25 -7.38
N VAL A 87 2.82 14.28 -8.05
CA VAL A 87 4.29 14.19 -8.20
C VAL A 87 4.73 14.17 -9.67
#